data_AF-A0A950PR12-F1
#
_entry.id   AF-A0A950PR12-F1
#
_cell.length_a   1.000
_cell.length_b   1.000
_cell.length_c   1.000
_cell.angle_alpha   90.00
_cell.angle_beta   90.00
_cell.angle_gamma   90.00
#
_symmetry.space_group_name_H-M   'P 1'
#
loop_
_entity.id
_entity.type
_entity.pdbx_description
1 polymer ?
#
loop_
_entity_poly.entity_id
_entity_poly.type
_entity_poly.pdbx_seq_one_letter_code
_entity_poly.pdbx_strand_id
1 'polypeptide(L)' 'MFSVPDILVVSVLALLLFGPEQLPKMMRQAGRVMRDVQNTSHAFIAEMERAADASDLSELHDDLPAAAASRFRETPVERE' A
#
# COMPACT_ATOMS: atom_id res chain seq x y z
N MET A 1 -2.12 -25.32 -16.57
CA MET A 1 -0.91 -24.83 -15.87
C MET A 1 0.07 -24.42 -16.96
N PHE A 2 0.44 -23.14 -17.04
CA PHE A 2 1.44 -22.70 -18.03
C PHE A 2 2.78 -23.31 -17.65
N SER A 3 3.31 -24.15 -18.53
CA SER A 3 4.60 -24.80 -18.31
C SER A 3 5.73 -23.91 -18.85
N VAL A 4 6.96 -24.14 -18.39
CA VAL A 4 8.14 -23.39 -18.88
C VAL A 4 8.25 -23.38 -20.42
N PRO A 5 7.96 -24.47 -21.15
CA PRO A 5 7.96 -24.46 -22.62
C PRO A 5 6.94 -23.48 -23.22
N ASP A 6 5.75 -23.36 -22.63
CA ASP A 6 4.67 -22.50 -23.15
C ASP A 6 5.10 -21.03 -23.12
N ILE A 7 5.77 -20.62 -22.02
CA ILE A 7 6.34 -19.27 -21.88
C ILE A 7 7.40 -19.00 -22.95
N LEU A 8 8.23 -19.99 -23.26
CA LEU A 8 9.27 -19.88 -24.29
C LEU A 8 8.67 -19.68 -25.68
N VAL A 9 7.63 -20.44 -26.03
CA VAL A 9 6.93 -20.31 -27.32
C VAL A 9 6.33 -18.92 -27.49
N VAL A 10 5.61 -18.42 -26.48
CA VAL A 10 5.02 -17.08 -26.52
C VAL A 10 6.09 -16.00 -26.59
N SER A 11 7.20 -16.18 -25.87
CA SER A 11 8.34 -15.24 -25.93
C SER A 11 8.90 -15.16 -27.34
N VAL A 12 9.19 -16.29 -27.97
CA VAL A 12 9.70 -16.33 -29.36
C VAL A 12 8.69 -15.66 -30.31
N LEU A 13 7.40 -15.96 -30.19
CA LEU A 13 6.37 -15.33 -31.01
C LEU A 13 6.34 -13.81 -30.83
N ALA A 14 6.44 -13.34 -29.58
CA ALA A 14 6.46 -11.91 -29.29
C ALA A 14 7.74 -11.23 -29.85
N LEU A 15 8.89 -11.90 -29.79
CA LEU A 15 10.13 -11.42 -30.40
C LEU A 15 10.04 -11.37 -31.93
N LEU A 16 9.29 -12.27 -32.58
CA LEU A 16 9.06 -12.23 -34.02
C LEU A 16 8.14 -11.07 -34.43
N LEU A 17 7.08 -10.81 -33.65
CA LEU A 17 6.11 -9.74 -33.95
C LEU A 17 6.68 -8.35 -33.66
N PHE A 18 7.31 -8.18 -32.50
CA PHE A 18 7.78 -6.88 -32.03
C PHE A 18 9.28 -6.69 -32.25
N GLY A 19 10.08 -7.75 -32.33
CA GLY A 19 11.53 -7.68 -32.41
C GLY A 19 12.23 -7.79 -31.05
N PRO A 20 13.43 -8.40 -30.99
CA PRO A 20 14.14 -8.67 -29.74
C PRO A 20 14.61 -7.42 -28.99
N GLU A 21 14.78 -6.31 -29.70
CA GLU A 21 15.20 -5.04 -29.10
C GLU A 21 14.02 -4.19 -28.63
N GLN A 22 12.84 -4.30 -29.27
CA GLN A 22 11.73 -3.39 -28.99
C GLN A 22 11.01 -3.76 -27.69
N LEU A 23 10.73 -5.04 -27.48
CA LEU A 23 10.10 -5.55 -26.25
C LEU A 23 10.84 -5.11 -24.97
N PRO A 24 12.14 -5.39 -24.81
CA PRO A 24 12.87 -4.95 -23.62
C PRO A 24 13.01 -3.42 -23.56
N LYS A 25 13.17 -2.73 -24.69
CA LYS A 25 13.26 -1.26 -24.71
C LYS A 25 11.96 -0.60 -24.21
N MET A 26 10.79 -1.09 -24.63
CA MET A 26 9.49 -0.61 -24.17
C MET A 26 9.27 -0.92 -22.69
N MET A 27 9.60 -2.13 -22.24
CA MET A 27 9.51 -2.50 -20.81
C MET A 27 10.40 -1.64 -19.93
N ARG A 28 11.61 -1.31 -20.38
CA ARG A 28 12.52 -0.40 -19.66
C ARG A 28 11.95 1.02 -19.57
N GLN A 29 11.25 1.50 -20.60
CA GLN A 29 10.60 2.81 -20.58
C GLN A 29 9.40 2.81 -19.63
N ALA A 30 8.50 1.82 -19.76
CA ALA A 30 7.35 1.65 -18.89
C ALA A 30 7.77 1.48 -17.41
N GLY A 31 8.81 0.68 -17.16
CA GLY A 31 9.36 0.48 -15.82
C GLY A 31 9.97 1.74 -15.22
N ARG A 32 10.53 2.63 -16.03
CA ARG A 32 11.02 3.94 -15.56
C ARG A 32 9.86 4.81 -15.12
N VAL A 33 8.80 4.90 -15.93
CA VAL A 33 7.58 5.64 -15.56
C VAL A 33 6.96 5.06 -14.29
N MET A 34 6.85 3.74 -14.19
CA MET A 34 6.30 3.08 -13.00
C MET A 34 7.15 3.38 -11.75
N ARG A 35 8.47 3.41 -11.88
CA ARG A 35 9.39 3.77 -10.79
C ARG A 35 9.25 5.23 -10.37
N ASP A 36 9.11 6.13 -11.33
CA ASP A 36 8.91 7.55 -11.06
C ASP A 36 7.59 7.77 -10.32
N VAL A 37 6.52 7.11 -10.76
CA VAL A 37 5.22 7.10 -10.07
C VAL A 37 5.37 6.56 -8.64
N GLN A 38 6.01 5.41 -8.46
CA GLN A 38 6.25 4.84 -7.14
C GLN A 38 6.97 5.83 -6.21
N ASN A 39 8.05 6.45 -6.69
CA ASN A 39 8.81 7.44 -5.91
C ASN A 39 7.96 8.66 -5.52
N THR A 40 7.16 9.19 -6.44
CA THR A 40 6.26 10.32 -6.16
C THR A 40 5.15 9.92 -5.20
N SER A 41 4.57 8.73 -5.35
CA SER A 41 3.55 8.21 -4.45
C SER A 41 4.05 8.07 -3.02
N HIS A 42 5.30 7.63 -2.81
CA HIS A 42 5.89 7.55 -1.46
C HIS A 42 5.97 8.92 -0.77
N ALA A 43 6.36 9.97 -1.50
CA ALA A 43 6.39 11.33 -0.96
C ALA A 43 4.98 11.84 -0.60
N PHE A 44 3.99 11.53 -1.45
CA PHE A 44 2.59 11.90 -1.22
C PHE A 44 2.00 11.18 0.00
N ILE A 45 2.24 9.87 0.13
CA ILE A 45 1.81 9.08 1.29
C ILE A 45 2.45 9.63 2.57
N ALA A 46 3.75 9.94 2.55
CA ALA A 46 4.44 10.49 3.71
C ALA A 46 3.89 11.86 4.13
N GLU A 47 3.47 12.70 3.17
CA GLU A 47 2.85 13.99 3.48
C GLU A 47 1.40 13.85 3.96
N MET A 48 0.65 12.92 3.39
CA MET A 48 -0.68 12.56 3.87
C MET A 48 -0.64 12.03 5.31
N GLU A 49 0.33 11.20 5.65
CA GLU A 49 0.50 10.65 7.00
C GLU A 49 0.82 11.76 8.01
N ARG A 50 1.67 12.73 7.66
CA ARG A 50 1.92 13.93 8.49
C ARG A 50 0.68 14.78 8.67
N ALA A 51 -0.11 14.97 7.62
CA ALA A 51 -1.35 15.73 7.69
C ALA A 51 -2.44 14.99 8.48
N ALA A 52 -2.50 13.67 8.33
CA ALA A 52 -3.42 12.79 9.05
C ALA A 52 -3.10 12.78 10.56
N ASP A 53 -1.83 12.63 10.95
CA ASP A 53 -1.38 12.77 12.34
C ASP A 53 -1.73 14.15 12.93
N ALA A 54 -1.62 15.22 12.13
CA ALA A 54 -1.99 16.55 12.55
C ALA A 54 -3.51 16.73 12.72
N SER A 55 -4.33 16.00 11.95
CA SER A 55 -5.80 15.99 12.10
C SER A 55 -6.31 15.04 13.19
N ASP A 56 -5.67 13.87 13.39
CA ASP A 56 -6.07 12.88 14.40
C ASP A 56 -5.83 13.39 15.84
N LEU A 57 -4.88 14.32 16.03
CA LEU A 57 -4.68 14.97 17.33
C LEU A 57 -5.83 15.92 17.73
N SER A 58 -6.66 16.39 16.80
CA SER A 58 -7.82 17.23 17.11
C SER A 58 -9.07 16.43 17.45
N GLU A 59 -9.27 15.23 16.89
CA GLU A 59 -10.43 14.38 17.21
C GLU A 59 -10.18 13.42 18.38
N LEU A 60 -8.96 12.92 18.58
CA LEU A 60 -8.64 12.04 19.72
C LEU A 60 -8.54 12.77 21.07
N HIS A 61 -8.43 14.11 21.09
CA HIS A 61 -8.46 14.88 22.34
C HIS A 61 -9.88 15.17 22.85
N ASP A 62 -10.88 15.17 21.97
CA ASP A 62 -12.28 15.47 22.33
C ASP A 62 -13.07 14.21 22.74
N ASP A 63 -12.64 13.00 22.33
CA ASP A 63 -13.37 11.74 22.57
C ASP A 63 -12.61 10.70 23.41
N LEU A 64 -11.78 11.17 24.34
CA LEU A 64 -11.42 10.39 25.53
C LEU A 64 -12.36 10.75 26.68
N PRO A 65 -13.59 10.20 26.74
CA PRO A 65 -14.35 10.28 27.96
C PRO A 65 -13.56 9.54 29.04
N ALA A 66 -13.24 10.26 30.11
CA ALA A 66 -12.77 9.72 31.39
C ALA A 66 -13.66 8.60 31.99
N ALA A 67 -14.72 8.18 31.27
CA ALA A 67 -15.62 7.09 31.56
C ALA A 67 -15.04 5.68 31.28
N ALA A 68 -14.02 5.53 30.43
CA ALA A 68 -13.38 4.22 30.21
C ALA A 68 -12.52 3.77 31.41
N ALA A 69 -12.00 4.71 32.19
CA ALA A 69 -11.18 4.43 33.37
C ALA A 69 -11.99 4.18 34.66
N SER A 70 -13.25 4.61 34.72
CA SER A 70 -14.11 4.45 35.91
C SER A 70 -15.00 3.21 35.87
N ARG A 71 -15.29 2.64 34.70
CA ARG A 71 -16.17 1.45 34.58
C ARG A 71 -15.50 0.12 34.88
N PHE A 72 -14.17 0.07 35.01
CA PHE A 72 -13.45 -1.16 35.42
C PHE A 72 -13.14 -1.21 36.93
N ARG A 73 -13.54 -0.21 37.72
CA ARG A 73 -13.18 -0.09 39.14
C ARG A 73 -14.36 -0.20 40.12
N GLU A 74 -15.58 -0.41 39.61
CA GLU A 74 -16.77 -0.61 40.44
C GLU A 74 -17.47 -1.96 40.17
N THR A 75 -16.84 -3.04 40.62
CA THR A 75 -17.61 -4.14 41.25
C THR A 75 -16.97 -4.53 42.58
N PRO A 76 -17.13 -3.70 43.62
CA PRO A 76 -17.18 -4.18 44.98
C PRO A 76 -18.63 -4.54 45.34
N VAL A 77 -18.75 -5.45 46.31
CA VAL A 77 -19.94 -5.75 47.14
C VAL A 77 -20.97 -6.69 46.50
N GLU A 78 -21.56 -7.68 47.17
CA GLU A 78 -21.37 -8.46 48.41
C GLU A 78 -22.63 -9.36 48.47
N ARG A 79 -22.48 -10.61 48.93
CA ARG A 79 -23.48 -11.50 49.57
C ARG A 79 -24.93 -11.55 49.05
N GLU A 80 -25.38 -12.76 48.75
CA GLU A 80 -26.40 -13.50 49.53
C GLU A 80 -26.08 -15.00 49.53
#